data_AF-A0A9E2XTL0-F1
#
_entry.id   AF-A0A9E2XTL0-F1
#
_cell.length_a   1.000
_cell.length_b   1.000
_cell.length_c   1.000
_cell.angle_alpha   90.00
_cell.angle_beta   90.00
_cell.angle_gamma   90.00
#
_symmetry.space_group_name_H-M   'P 1'
#
loop_
_entity.id
_entity.type
_entity.pdbx_description
1 polymer ?
#
loop_
_entity_poly.entity_id
_entity_poly.type
_entity_poly.pdbx_seq_one_letter_code
_entity_poly.pdbx_strand_id
1 'polypeptide(L)'
;MDLRRLRHLVVLAEQRNFQRAAEQLKLSQPALTRSVQAAEREAGLRLFDRSNAGVTPTPAGEFLLERARRLVFDSRSLARDMQLLRERKLGNVAFGVGPFPAGSVLPGLLAELRSEYPAICTRVVVGNWDWLTRHLLSEDIEFFIADVRDLPKDPDLECRVLGRMSVSAFVRPGHPLLKRRKLQIANVWEHGVAIGDEHELKRHDIGLVHRLPGVGQNLQDHIDYVQSWKVPSDTASVGISLRGAARLAKGVMDWRRNRQGLMTTTYATTGAFLRSSPDQPAPDLQLIFVIAIVDDHARKAHLGHGISCHVDLLRPRSRGEVTLSSKDPHAAPRIDPRFFRDARDLEQLMIGARRQQAIMESRAFDGVRGKMLYAVNARDDEALHADIRGRADTQYHPVGTCKMGPATDPMAVVDAQLRVHGVQGLRVVDASVMPTLVGGNTNAPTIMIAERAADWIRGKAA
;
A
#
# COMPACT_ATOMS: atom_id res chain seq x y z
N MET A 1 15.91 5.75 -44.42
CA MET A 1 14.81 5.30 -43.52
C MET A 1 14.21 6.53 -42.87
N ASP A 2 12.89 6.71 -42.91
CA ASP A 2 12.23 7.92 -42.40
C ASP A 2 12.04 7.92 -40.86
N LEU A 3 11.87 9.10 -40.25
CA LEU A 3 11.69 9.27 -38.80
C LEU A 3 10.45 8.54 -38.24
N ARG A 4 9.41 8.40 -39.05
CA ARG A 4 8.18 7.71 -38.66
C ARG A 4 8.43 6.22 -38.49
N ARG A 5 9.19 5.60 -39.39
CA ARG A 5 9.63 4.20 -39.30
C ARG A 5 10.57 4.00 -38.13
N LEU A 6 11.54 4.89 -37.92
CA LEU A 6 12.44 4.83 -36.76
C LEU A 6 11.63 4.82 -35.44
N ARG A 7 10.63 5.70 -35.31
CA ARG A 7 9.71 5.71 -34.16
C ARG A 7 8.96 4.38 -33.98
N HIS A 8 8.51 3.77 -35.07
CA HIS A 8 7.83 2.47 -34.99
C HIS A 8 8.75 1.36 -34.46
N LEU A 9 10.03 1.35 -34.87
CA LEU A 9 11.01 0.38 -34.38
C LEU A 9 11.31 0.57 -32.89
N VAL A 10 11.50 1.82 -32.45
CA VAL A 10 11.75 2.15 -31.03
C VAL A 10 10.60 1.66 -30.15
N VAL A 11 9.36 1.99 -30.50
CA VAL A 11 8.19 1.58 -29.72
C VAL A 11 8.00 0.05 -29.71
N LEU A 12 8.29 -0.63 -30.82
CA LEU A 12 8.24 -2.10 -30.85
C LEU A 12 9.27 -2.73 -29.90
N ALA A 13 10.48 -2.17 -29.85
CA ALA A 13 11.55 -2.66 -28.97
C ALA A 13 11.21 -2.50 -27.48
N GLU A 14 10.54 -1.40 -27.11
CA GLU A 14 10.07 -1.14 -25.73
C GLU A 14 8.95 -2.10 -25.32
N GLN A 15 7.95 -2.27 -26.18
CA GLN A 15 6.77 -3.07 -25.86
C GLN A 15 7.00 -4.59 -25.98
N ARG A 16 8.02 -4.99 -26.75
CA ARG A 16 8.36 -6.40 -27.08
C ARG A 16 7.18 -7.21 -27.62
N ASN A 17 6.14 -6.52 -28.09
CA ASN A 17 4.87 -7.10 -28.52
C ASN A 17 4.23 -6.19 -29.59
N PHE A 18 3.95 -6.76 -30.77
CA PHE A 18 3.40 -6.04 -31.90
C PHE A 18 2.01 -5.45 -31.64
N GLN A 19 1.17 -6.12 -30.85
CA GLN A 19 -0.18 -5.63 -30.56
C GLN A 19 -0.12 -4.39 -29.66
N ARG A 20 0.62 -4.47 -28.54
CA ARG A 20 0.80 -3.34 -27.62
C ARG A 20 1.50 -2.15 -28.28
N ALA A 21 2.52 -2.41 -29.08
CA ALA A 21 3.21 -1.38 -29.84
C ALA A 21 2.28 -0.69 -30.86
N ALA A 22 1.42 -1.45 -31.53
CA ALA A 22 0.46 -0.89 -32.48
C ALA A 22 -0.60 -0.03 -31.79
N GLU A 23 -1.10 -0.46 -30.63
CA GLU A 23 -2.02 0.32 -29.79
C GLU A 23 -1.40 1.66 -29.36
N GLN A 24 -0.15 1.66 -28.87
CA GLN A 24 0.56 2.89 -28.49
C GLN A 24 0.78 3.85 -29.67
N LEU A 25 1.06 3.30 -30.86
CA LEU A 25 1.25 4.09 -32.09
C LEU A 25 -0.06 4.50 -32.76
N LYS A 26 -1.22 4.07 -32.25
CA LYS A 26 -2.54 4.24 -32.88
C LYS A 26 -2.58 3.70 -34.31
N LEU A 27 -1.98 2.52 -34.52
CA LEU A 27 -1.94 1.79 -35.78
C LEU A 27 -2.62 0.43 -35.64
N SER A 28 -3.02 -0.17 -36.75
CA SER A 28 -3.36 -1.59 -36.76
C SER A 28 -2.09 -2.45 -36.70
N GLN A 29 -2.14 -3.60 -36.04
CA GLN A 29 -1.01 -4.53 -35.97
C GLN A 29 -0.46 -4.92 -37.36
N PRO A 30 -1.28 -5.16 -38.41
CA PRO A 30 -0.78 -5.37 -39.77
C PRO A 30 -0.04 -4.15 -40.33
N ALA A 31 -0.47 -2.93 -40.03
CA ALA A 31 0.21 -1.71 -40.48
C ALA A 31 1.59 -1.54 -39.82
N LEU A 32 1.68 -1.79 -38.51
CA LEU A 32 2.97 -1.79 -37.80
C LEU A 32 3.90 -2.87 -38.37
N THR A 33 3.37 -4.08 -38.59
CA THR A 33 4.15 -5.20 -39.17
C THR A 33 4.73 -4.83 -40.54
N ARG A 34 3.91 -4.24 -41.43
CA ARG A 34 4.39 -3.77 -42.74
C ARG A 34 5.45 -2.68 -42.62
N SER A 35 5.31 -1.78 -41.65
CA SER A 35 6.30 -0.73 -41.42
C SER A 35 7.64 -1.28 -40.96
N VAL A 36 7.65 -2.29 -40.09
CA VAL A 36 8.87 -2.94 -39.61
C VAL A 36 9.54 -3.71 -40.75
N GLN A 37 8.77 -4.48 -41.51
CA GLN A 37 9.29 -5.21 -42.68
C GLN A 37 9.85 -4.26 -43.76
N ALA A 38 9.23 -3.09 -43.94
CA ALA A 38 9.75 -2.08 -44.85
C ALA A 38 11.08 -1.51 -44.37
N ALA A 39 11.24 -1.29 -43.06
CA ALA A 39 12.49 -0.87 -42.46
C ALA A 39 13.59 -1.94 -42.59
N GLU A 40 13.27 -3.22 -42.35
CA GLU A 40 14.21 -4.33 -42.54
C GLU A 40 14.65 -4.48 -44.00
N ARG A 41 13.73 -4.34 -44.96
CA ARG A 41 14.06 -4.34 -46.40
C ARG A 41 14.95 -3.17 -46.79
N GLU A 42 14.68 -1.98 -46.25
CA GLU A 42 15.47 -0.79 -46.54
C GLU A 42 16.87 -0.83 -45.90
N ALA A 43 16.99 -1.41 -44.71
CA ALA A 43 18.26 -1.64 -44.04
C ALA A 43 19.05 -2.83 -44.62
N GLY A 44 18.40 -3.71 -45.41
CA GLY A 44 18.98 -4.96 -45.89
C GLY A 44 19.31 -5.97 -44.78
N LEU A 45 18.80 -5.75 -43.58
CA LEU A 45 19.12 -6.51 -42.36
C LEU A 45 17.83 -6.84 -41.60
N ARG A 46 17.79 -8.03 -41.00
CA ARG A 46 16.75 -8.37 -40.05
C ARG A 46 17.02 -7.64 -38.73
N LEU A 47 16.05 -6.85 -38.26
CA LEU A 47 16.21 -6.00 -37.08
C LEU A 47 15.56 -6.62 -35.84
N PHE A 48 14.58 -7.52 -36.01
CA PHE A 48 13.91 -8.20 -34.90
C PHE A 48 13.77 -9.71 -35.08
N ASP A 49 14.03 -10.43 -33.99
CA ASP A 49 13.68 -11.84 -33.85
C ASP A 49 12.32 -11.99 -33.16
N ARG A 50 11.63 -13.06 -33.55
CA ARG A 50 10.32 -13.44 -33.00
C ARG A 50 10.45 -14.79 -32.34
N SER A 51 10.14 -14.85 -31.06
CA SER A 51 10.13 -16.09 -30.27
C SER A 51 8.82 -16.23 -29.51
N ASN A 52 8.62 -17.39 -28.89
CA ASN A 52 7.50 -17.60 -27.97
C ASN A 52 7.56 -16.67 -26.73
N ALA A 53 8.73 -16.10 -26.42
CA ALA A 53 8.92 -15.13 -25.34
C ALA A 53 8.66 -13.67 -25.77
N GLY A 54 8.35 -13.42 -27.05
CA GLY A 54 8.05 -12.09 -27.58
C GLY A 54 9.00 -11.64 -28.69
N VAL A 55 9.04 -10.34 -28.92
CA VAL A 55 9.84 -9.69 -29.97
C VAL A 55 11.10 -9.10 -29.34
N THR A 56 12.27 -9.48 -29.86
CA THR A 56 13.58 -9.00 -29.38
C THR A 56 14.40 -8.43 -30.53
N PRO A 57 15.13 -7.33 -30.34
CA PRO A 57 16.04 -6.84 -31.36
C PRO A 57 17.16 -7.85 -31.68
N THR A 58 17.61 -7.90 -32.93
CA THR A 58 18.88 -8.57 -33.31
C THR A 58 20.06 -7.65 -32.96
N PRO A 59 21.33 -8.10 -33.02
CA PRO A 59 22.48 -7.19 -32.83
C PRO A 59 22.49 -6.01 -33.81
N ALA A 60 22.05 -6.24 -35.06
CA ALA A 60 21.85 -5.17 -36.04
C ALA A 60 20.70 -4.24 -35.65
N GLY A 61 19.63 -4.81 -35.09
CA GLY A 61 18.51 -4.09 -34.51
C GLY A 61 18.92 -3.20 -33.35
N GLU A 62 19.72 -3.71 -32.40
CA GLU A 62 20.22 -2.96 -31.25
C GLU A 62 21.07 -1.76 -31.69
N PHE A 63 22.03 -1.99 -32.59
CA PHE A 63 22.87 -0.91 -33.14
C PHE A 63 22.04 0.17 -33.84
N LEU A 64 21.03 -0.22 -34.61
CA LEU A 64 20.13 0.72 -35.27
C LEU A 64 19.26 1.46 -34.26
N LEU A 65 18.74 0.76 -33.25
CA LEU A 65 17.86 1.32 -32.23
C LEU A 65 18.57 2.36 -31.36
N GLU A 66 19.84 2.16 -31.04
CA GLU A 66 20.68 3.15 -30.33
C GLU A 66 20.69 4.49 -31.07
N ARG A 67 20.95 4.46 -32.39
CA ARG A 67 20.95 5.67 -33.23
C ARG A 67 19.53 6.20 -33.48
N ALA A 68 18.55 5.31 -33.63
CA ALA A 68 17.16 5.68 -33.87
C ALA A 68 16.55 6.44 -32.69
N ARG A 69 16.85 6.01 -31.45
CA ARG A 69 16.40 6.69 -30.23
C ARG A 69 16.88 8.13 -30.20
N ARG A 70 18.18 8.36 -30.46
CA ARG A 70 18.75 9.71 -30.50
C ARG A 70 18.13 10.59 -31.57
N LEU A 71 17.92 10.07 -32.79
CA LEU A 71 17.30 10.83 -33.87
C LEU A 71 15.82 11.16 -33.60
N VAL A 72 15.07 10.23 -32.99
CA VAL A 72 13.67 10.46 -32.61
C VAL A 72 13.61 11.47 -31.45
N PHE A 73 14.54 11.40 -30.51
CA PHE A 73 14.70 12.35 -29.42
C PHE A 73 15.02 13.76 -29.95
N ASP A 74 16.08 13.91 -30.76
CA ASP A 74 16.51 15.20 -31.32
C ASP A 74 15.40 15.85 -32.15
N SER A 75 14.64 15.06 -32.91
CA SER A 75 13.49 15.55 -33.68
C SER A 75 12.35 16.08 -32.78
N ARG A 76 12.12 15.48 -31.61
CA ARG A 76 11.13 15.95 -30.63
C ARG A 76 11.63 17.20 -29.91
N SER A 77 12.90 17.20 -29.50
CA SER A 77 13.56 18.34 -28.87
C SER A 77 13.53 19.55 -29.80
N LEU A 78 13.83 19.39 -31.10
CA LEU A 78 13.72 20.49 -32.07
C LEU A 78 12.30 21.05 -32.18
N ALA A 79 11.26 20.19 -32.17
CA ALA A 79 9.87 20.65 -32.21
C ALA A 79 9.49 21.42 -30.93
N ARG A 80 9.96 20.95 -29.77
CA ARG A 80 9.77 21.60 -28.46
C ARG A 80 10.52 22.92 -28.39
N ASP A 81 11.79 22.94 -28.79
CA ASP A 81 12.66 24.12 -28.82
C ASP A 81 12.10 25.17 -29.78
N MET A 82 11.59 24.77 -30.94
CA MET A 82 10.93 25.69 -31.87
C MET A 82 9.62 26.25 -31.32
N GLN A 83 8.87 25.48 -30.53
CA GLN A 83 7.70 25.99 -29.83
C GLN A 83 8.10 27.00 -28.74
N LEU A 84 9.12 26.68 -27.94
CA LEU A 84 9.65 27.55 -26.88
C LEU A 84 10.28 28.85 -27.43
N LEU A 85 10.94 28.78 -28.59
CA LEU A 85 11.54 29.95 -29.26
C LEU A 85 10.49 30.88 -29.86
N ARG A 86 9.38 30.32 -30.36
CA ARG A 86 8.33 31.05 -31.08
C ARG A 86 7.43 31.89 -30.16
N GLU A 87 7.38 31.57 -28.87
CA GLU A 87 6.38 32.13 -27.94
C GLU A 87 6.96 33.04 -26.84
N ARG A 88 8.27 33.34 -26.84
CA ARG A 88 8.96 34.30 -25.94
C ARG A 88 8.32 34.45 -24.53
N LYS A 89 8.45 33.41 -23.68
CA LYS A 89 8.25 33.39 -22.20
C LYS A 89 6.89 32.89 -21.65
N LEU A 90 6.51 31.63 -21.90
CA LEU A 90 5.56 30.87 -21.06
C LEU A 90 5.90 29.36 -21.15
N GLY A 91 5.84 28.60 -20.05
CA GLY A 91 6.17 27.17 -20.10
C GLY A 91 5.90 26.37 -18.82
N ASN A 92 5.75 25.05 -18.98
CA ASN A 92 5.72 24.08 -17.89
C ASN A 92 7.10 23.40 -17.79
N VAL A 93 7.66 23.31 -16.58
CA VAL A 93 8.89 22.53 -16.32
C VAL A 93 8.51 21.36 -15.41
N ALA A 94 8.81 20.15 -15.84
CA ALA A 94 8.54 18.94 -15.06
C ALA A 94 9.86 18.30 -14.64
N PHE A 95 10.14 18.22 -13.34
CA PHE A 95 11.39 17.62 -12.88
C PHE A 95 11.21 16.72 -11.66
N GLY A 96 12.15 15.80 -11.53
CA GLY A 96 12.20 14.81 -10.48
C GLY A 96 13.09 15.21 -9.32
N VAL A 97 12.76 14.75 -8.12
CA VAL A 97 13.59 14.97 -6.93
C VAL A 97 13.64 13.71 -6.07
N GLY A 98 14.85 13.30 -5.70
CA GLY A 98 15.07 12.22 -4.73
C GLY A 98 14.54 12.60 -3.34
N PRO A 99 14.27 11.63 -2.46
CA PRO A 99 13.67 11.91 -1.15
C PRO A 99 14.50 12.89 -0.31
N PHE A 100 15.83 12.79 -0.41
CA PHE A 100 16.74 13.63 0.35
C PHE A 100 16.79 15.08 -0.18
N PRO A 101 17.07 15.35 -1.49
CA PRO A 101 16.97 16.72 -2.03
C PRO A 101 15.57 17.34 -1.91
N ALA A 102 14.50 16.53 -1.87
CA ALA A 102 13.14 17.02 -1.65
C ALA A 102 12.97 17.64 -0.26
N GLY A 103 13.65 17.11 0.76
CA GLY A 103 13.64 17.67 2.11
C GLY A 103 14.64 18.80 2.35
N SER A 104 15.70 18.90 1.55
CA SER A 104 16.81 19.84 1.82
C SER A 104 16.91 21.01 0.84
N VAL A 105 16.72 20.79 -0.47
CA VAL A 105 16.98 21.81 -1.51
C VAL A 105 15.68 22.29 -2.16
N LEU A 106 14.71 21.39 -2.35
CA LEU A 106 13.51 21.68 -3.13
C LEU A 106 12.68 22.88 -2.62
N PRO A 107 12.47 23.09 -1.31
CA PRO A 107 11.69 24.26 -0.85
C PRO A 107 12.33 25.59 -1.25
N GLY A 108 13.66 25.72 -1.10
CA GLY A 108 14.40 26.91 -1.50
C GLY A 108 14.37 27.12 -3.02
N LEU A 109 14.61 26.04 -3.78
CA LEU A 109 14.54 26.07 -5.23
C LEU A 109 13.16 26.53 -5.76
N LEU A 110 12.07 26.02 -5.20
CA LEU A 110 10.72 26.42 -5.62
C LEU A 110 10.40 27.87 -5.24
N ALA A 111 10.91 28.35 -4.10
CA ALA A 111 10.74 29.74 -3.71
C ALA A 111 11.47 30.69 -4.67
N GLU A 112 12.72 30.39 -5.02
CA GLU A 112 13.51 31.15 -5.99
C GLU A 112 12.88 31.11 -7.39
N LEU A 113 12.50 29.92 -7.88
CA LEU A 113 11.85 29.77 -9.19
C LEU A 113 10.55 30.58 -9.28
N ARG A 114 9.73 30.58 -8.23
CA ARG A 114 8.47 31.33 -8.22
C ARG A 114 8.70 32.84 -8.13
N SER A 115 9.79 33.27 -7.49
CA SER A 115 10.16 34.68 -7.34
C SER A 115 10.77 35.24 -8.63
N GLU A 116 11.74 34.55 -9.22
CA GLU A 116 12.48 35.01 -10.40
C GLU A 116 11.76 34.70 -11.72
N TYR A 117 10.98 33.61 -11.76
CA TYR A 117 10.30 33.12 -12.96
C TYR A 117 8.81 32.82 -12.70
N PRO A 118 8.01 33.83 -12.29
CA PRO A 118 6.61 33.63 -11.86
C PRO A 118 5.68 33.10 -12.96
N ALA A 119 6.11 33.16 -14.22
CA ALA A 119 5.37 32.69 -15.38
C ALA A 119 5.68 31.21 -15.75
N ILE A 120 6.58 30.54 -15.02
CA ILE A 120 6.87 29.11 -15.18
C ILE A 120 6.02 28.29 -14.23
N CYS A 121 5.25 27.36 -14.78
CA CYS A 121 4.52 26.37 -13.99
C CYS A 121 5.40 25.15 -13.74
N THR A 122 5.71 24.86 -12.48
CA THR A 122 6.55 23.72 -12.11
C THR A 122 5.72 22.51 -11.68
N ARG A 123 6.04 21.34 -12.24
CA ARG A 123 5.55 20.05 -11.78
C ARG A 123 6.71 19.27 -11.20
N VAL A 124 6.62 18.97 -9.91
CA VAL A 124 7.67 18.22 -9.22
C VAL A 124 7.15 16.83 -8.86
N VAL A 125 7.93 15.81 -9.17
CA VAL A 125 7.67 14.43 -8.73
C VAL A 125 8.78 13.98 -7.79
N VAL A 126 8.39 13.39 -6.66
CA VAL A 126 9.33 12.87 -5.66
C VAL A 126 9.35 11.36 -5.75
N GLY A 127 10.53 10.78 -5.92
CA GLY A 127 10.70 9.33 -6.12
C GLY A 127 12.13 8.88 -5.94
N ASN A 128 12.36 7.57 -5.95
CA ASN A 128 13.73 7.02 -5.94
C ASN A 128 14.39 7.16 -7.33
N TRP A 129 15.72 6.99 -7.39
CA TRP A 129 16.49 7.19 -8.63
C TRP A 129 16.03 6.26 -9.76
N ASP A 130 15.64 5.01 -9.47
CA ASP A 130 15.20 4.04 -10.49
C ASP A 130 13.90 4.49 -11.16
N TRP A 131 12.92 4.89 -10.34
CA TRP A 131 11.65 5.40 -10.82
C TRP A 131 11.84 6.71 -11.60
N LEU A 132 12.65 7.64 -11.07
CA LEU A 132 12.92 8.92 -11.73
C LEU A 132 13.68 8.75 -13.06
N THR A 133 14.61 7.80 -13.14
CA THR A 133 15.33 7.49 -14.39
C THR A 133 14.38 6.98 -15.45
N ARG A 134 13.45 6.09 -15.09
CA ARG A 134 12.41 5.64 -16.03
C ARG A 134 11.54 6.78 -16.54
N HIS A 135 11.17 7.73 -15.68
CA HIS A 135 10.37 8.90 -16.05
C HIS A 135 11.16 9.91 -16.88
N LEU A 136 12.47 10.00 -16.69
CA LEU A 136 13.35 10.81 -17.52
C LEU A 136 13.48 10.21 -18.92
N LEU A 137 13.73 8.90 -19.01
CA LEU A 137 13.85 8.18 -20.28
C LEU A 137 12.53 8.12 -21.06
N SER A 138 11.38 8.14 -20.38
CA SER A 138 10.05 8.23 -21.01
C SER A 138 9.62 9.67 -21.37
N GLU A 139 10.44 10.68 -21.08
CA GLU A 139 10.15 12.10 -21.23
C GLU A 139 8.97 12.61 -20.36
N ASP A 140 8.61 11.92 -19.29
CA ASP A 140 7.64 12.43 -18.31
C ASP A 140 8.22 13.60 -17.50
N ILE A 141 9.54 13.62 -17.32
CA ILE A 141 10.29 14.71 -16.67
C ILE A 141 11.51 15.10 -17.51
N GLU A 142 12.00 16.32 -17.31
CA GLU A 142 13.10 16.92 -18.08
C GLU A 142 14.46 16.67 -17.44
N PHE A 143 14.51 16.57 -16.12
CA PHE A 143 15.69 16.20 -15.34
C PHE A 143 15.27 15.70 -13.96
N PHE A 144 16.19 15.12 -13.19
CA PHE A 144 15.98 14.92 -11.76
C PHE A 144 17.21 15.21 -10.91
N ILE A 145 16.98 15.59 -9.65
CA ILE A 145 18.03 15.80 -8.65
C ILE A 145 17.91 14.71 -7.59
N ALA A 146 18.87 13.80 -7.52
CA ALA A 146 18.86 12.72 -6.53
C ALA A 146 20.27 12.41 -6.01
N ASP A 147 20.31 11.54 -5.00
CA ASP A 147 21.54 10.85 -4.65
C ASP A 147 21.90 9.86 -5.77
N VAL A 148 23.05 10.09 -6.40
CA VAL A 148 23.52 9.32 -7.57
C VAL A 148 24.51 8.22 -7.19
N ARG A 149 24.75 7.94 -5.90
CA ARG A 149 25.74 6.93 -5.47
C ARG A 149 25.49 5.55 -6.04
N ASP A 150 24.22 5.16 -6.14
CA ASP A 150 23.77 3.86 -6.62
C ASP A 150 23.17 3.95 -8.04
N LEU A 151 23.27 5.10 -8.71
CA LEU A 151 22.78 5.27 -10.07
C LEU A 151 23.75 4.55 -11.04
N PRO A 152 23.26 3.58 -11.85
CA PRO A 152 24.09 2.92 -12.85
C PRO A 152 24.69 3.92 -13.84
N LYS A 153 25.89 3.63 -14.36
CA LYS A 153 26.44 4.39 -15.48
C LYS A 153 25.63 4.05 -16.73
N ASP A 154 24.98 5.06 -17.29
CA ASP A 154 24.17 4.95 -18.49
C ASP A 154 24.69 5.98 -19.52
N PRO A 155 25.06 5.56 -20.74
CA PRO A 155 25.54 6.49 -21.77
C PRO A 155 24.49 7.51 -22.22
N ASP A 156 23.20 7.23 -22.00
CA ASP A 156 22.09 8.12 -22.33
C ASP A 156 21.81 9.16 -21.21
N LEU A 157 22.52 9.08 -20.07
CA LEU A 157 22.34 10.00 -18.93
C LEU A 157 23.55 10.92 -18.74
N GLU A 158 23.29 12.23 -18.76
CA GLU A 158 24.26 13.23 -18.31
C GLU A 158 24.08 13.51 -16.81
N CYS A 159 25.10 13.20 -16.01
CA CYS A 159 25.08 13.40 -14.56
C CYS A 159 26.01 14.55 -14.15
N ARG A 160 25.45 15.62 -13.57
CA ARG A 160 26.22 16.75 -13.02
C ARG A 160 26.16 16.75 -11.49
N VAL A 161 27.33 16.82 -10.85
CA VAL A 161 27.44 16.95 -9.39
C VAL A 161 27.09 18.38 -8.98
N LEU A 162 26.02 18.54 -8.20
CA LEU A 162 25.59 19.84 -7.66
C LEU A 162 26.29 20.22 -6.36
N GLY A 163 26.70 19.23 -5.56
CA GLY A 163 27.36 19.44 -4.29
C GLY A 163 27.71 18.13 -3.60
N ARG A 164 28.46 18.21 -2.49
CA ARG A 164 28.74 17.07 -1.61
C ARG A 164 28.15 17.36 -0.24
N MET A 165 27.54 16.35 0.36
CA MET A 165 27.00 16.42 1.71
C MET A 165 27.68 15.36 2.57
N SER A 166 28.03 15.74 3.79
CA SER A 166 28.68 14.85 4.76
C SER A 166 27.62 14.20 5.64
N VAL A 167 27.69 12.87 5.76
CA VAL A 167 26.85 12.08 6.67
C VAL A 167 27.76 11.39 7.69
N SER A 168 27.39 11.45 8.97
CA SER A 168 28.10 10.82 10.07
C SER A 168 27.22 9.77 10.74
N ALA A 169 27.80 8.65 11.17
CA ALA A 169 27.13 7.65 11.99
C ALA A 169 27.68 7.70 13.42
N PHE A 170 26.79 7.68 14.41
CA PHE A 170 27.14 7.62 15.82
C PHE A 170 26.87 6.19 16.33
N VAL A 171 27.87 5.59 16.95
CA VAL A 171 27.81 4.21 17.46
C VAL A 171 28.37 4.13 18.88
N ARG A 172 27.95 3.13 19.65
CA ARG A 172 28.45 2.90 21.01
C ARG A 172 29.98 2.71 21.03
N PRO A 173 30.66 3.02 22.15
CA PRO A 173 32.08 2.69 22.33
C PRO A 173 32.38 1.22 22.02
N GLY A 174 33.45 0.96 21.26
CA GLY A 174 33.89 -0.38 20.86
C GLY A 174 33.10 -1.04 19.71
N HIS A 175 32.15 -0.35 19.08
CA HIS A 175 31.37 -0.91 17.96
C HIS A 175 32.25 -1.32 16.77
N PRO A 176 32.00 -2.45 16.07
CA PRO A 176 32.82 -2.91 14.94
C PRO A 176 33.02 -1.87 13.83
N LEU A 177 32.02 -1.02 13.60
CA LEU A 177 32.10 0.09 12.64
C LEU A 177 33.17 1.14 12.97
N LEU A 178 33.57 1.29 14.25
CA LEU A 178 34.66 2.20 14.65
C LEU A 178 36.03 1.73 14.16
N LYS A 179 36.19 0.43 13.86
CA LYS A 179 37.43 -0.14 13.32
C LYS A 179 37.55 0.07 11.80
N ARG A 180 36.48 0.53 11.14
CA ARG A 180 36.49 0.76 9.69
C ARG A 180 37.04 2.14 9.37
N ARG A 181 38.10 2.16 8.55
CA ARG A 181 38.74 3.41 8.09
C ARG A 181 37.84 4.23 7.15
N LYS A 182 36.87 3.58 6.48
CA LYS A 182 35.87 4.20 5.61
C LYS A 182 34.52 3.53 5.86
N LEU A 183 33.52 4.33 6.19
CA LEU A 183 32.17 3.86 6.48
C LEU A 183 31.29 4.03 5.24
N GLN A 184 30.71 2.94 4.73
CA GLN A 184 29.62 3.00 3.75
C GLN A 184 28.30 2.72 4.46
N ILE A 185 27.19 3.25 3.91
CA ILE A 185 25.86 3.02 4.48
C ILE A 185 25.51 1.52 4.51
N ALA A 186 25.94 0.77 3.48
CA ALA A 186 25.89 -0.70 3.43
C ALA A 186 26.43 -1.37 4.70
N ASN A 187 27.50 -0.82 5.29
CA ASN A 187 28.12 -1.39 6.48
C ASN A 187 27.28 -1.12 7.73
N VAL A 188 26.51 -0.05 7.77
CA VAL A 188 25.55 0.19 8.86
C VAL A 188 24.43 -0.85 8.79
N TRP A 189 23.95 -1.15 7.58
CA TRP A 189 22.90 -2.15 7.36
C TRP A 189 23.32 -3.57 7.74
N GLU A 190 24.61 -3.93 7.61
CA GLU A 190 25.16 -5.23 8.04
C GLU A 190 24.90 -5.54 9.53
N HIS A 191 24.69 -4.53 10.37
CA HIS A 191 24.57 -4.71 11.81
C HIS A 191 23.14 -4.67 12.33
N GLY A 192 22.17 -4.22 11.52
CA GLY A 192 20.80 -3.94 11.96
C GLY A 192 20.76 -2.90 13.08
N VAL A 193 19.96 -1.86 12.93
CA VAL A 193 19.77 -0.87 14.01
C VAL A 193 18.28 -0.74 14.29
N ALA A 194 17.90 -0.83 15.56
CA ALA A 194 16.51 -0.78 15.95
C ALA A 194 16.29 -0.04 17.26
N ILE A 195 15.07 0.48 17.40
CA ILE A 195 14.52 1.03 18.63
C ILE A 195 13.52 -0.01 19.14
N GLY A 196 13.64 -0.44 20.39
CA GLY A 196 12.76 -1.49 20.91
C GLY A 196 13.22 -2.07 22.24
N ASP A 197 12.73 -3.27 22.55
CA ASP A 197 13.19 -4.03 23.71
C ASP A 197 14.63 -4.53 23.53
N GLU A 198 15.48 -4.25 24.52
CA GLU A 198 16.91 -4.59 24.46
C GLU A 198 17.14 -6.11 24.43
N HIS A 199 16.35 -6.89 25.17
CA HIS A 199 16.51 -8.33 25.22
C HIS A 199 16.11 -8.96 23.89
N GLU A 200 14.99 -8.53 23.32
CA GLU A 200 14.55 -8.97 22.00
C GLU A 200 15.59 -8.69 20.92
N LEU A 201 16.08 -7.45 20.82
CA LEU A 201 17.07 -7.08 19.82
C LEU A 201 18.39 -7.85 20.00
N LYS A 202 18.82 -8.06 21.24
CA LYS A 202 20.01 -8.85 21.55
C LYS A 202 19.87 -10.32 21.14
N ARG A 203 18.69 -10.93 21.29
CA ARG A 203 18.45 -12.33 20.84
C ARG A 203 18.68 -12.50 19.34
N HIS A 204 18.47 -11.44 18.56
CA HIS A 204 18.62 -11.46 17.12
C HIS A 204 19.93 -10.84 16.62
N ASP A 205 20.87 -10.48 17.51
CA ASP A 205 22.13 -9.85 17.12
C ASP A 205 21.91 -8.52 16.37
N ILE A 206 20.95 -7.72 16.83
CA ILE A 206 20.61 -6.40 16.28
C ILE A 206 21.12 -5.31 17.22
N GLY A 207 21.75 -4.26 16.66
CA GLY A 207 22.22 -3.10 17.41
C GLY A 207 21.07 -2.27 17.99
N LEU A 208 21.11 -2.03 19.31
CA LEU A 208 20.18 -1.14 20.00
C LEU A 208 20.56 0.34 19.79
N VAL A 209 19.64 1.13 19.22
CA VAL A 209 19.77 2.59 19.09
C VAL A 209 19.20 3.29 20.32
N HIS A 210 17.98 2.91 20.71
CA HIS A 210 17.30 3.46 21.87
C HIS A 210 16.38 2.39 22.48
N ARG A 211 16.33 2.32 23.81
CA ARG A 211 15.53 1.32 24.53
C ARG A 211 14.10 1.83 24.68
N LEU A 212 13.16 1.21 23.96
CA LEU A 212 11.73 1.42 24.11
C LEU A 212 11.03 0.06 24.17
N PRO A 213 10.88 -0.55 25.37
CA PRO A 213 10.34 -1.89 25.50
C PRO A 213 8.87 -2.01 25.09
N GLY A 214 8.17 -0.88 24.90
CA GLY A 214 6.81 -0.84 24.38
C GLY A 214 6.67 -1.10 22.88
N VAL A 215 7.74 -1.01 22.09
CA VAL A 215 7.68 -1.24 20.63
C VAL A 215 7.26 -2.68 20.37
N GLY A 216 6.22 -2.86 19.55
CA GLY A 216 5.64 -4.17 19.22
C GLY A 216 4.70 -4.72 20.29
N GLN A 217 4.61 -4.11 21.48
CA GLN A 217 3.73 -4.57 22.57
C GLN A 217 2.33 -3.95 22.47
N ASN A 218 1.37 -4.37 23.30
CA ASN A 218 0.03 -3.76 23.36
C ASN A 218 -0.75 -3.85 22.02
N LEU A 219 -0.49 -4.90 21.22
CA LEU A 219 -1.29 -5.19 20.03
C LEU A 219 -2.74 -5.43 20.47
N GLN A 220 -3.65 -4.65 19.90
CA GLN A 220 -5.09 -4.73 20.10
C GLN A 220 -5.77 -4.82 18.74
N ASP A 221 -6.84 -5.59 18.66
CA ASP A 221 -7.66 -5.73 17.46
C ASP A 221 -9.09 -6.08 17.88
N HIS A 222 -10.08 -5.80 17.04
CA HIS A 222 -11.41 -6.32 17.26
C HIS A 222 -11.41 -7.83 17.01
N ILE A 223 -11.98 -8.57 17.95
CA ILE A 223 -12.19 -10.01 17.81
C ILE A 223 -13.54 -10.21 17.14
N ASP A 224 -13.52 -10.74 15.92
CA ASP A 224 -14.72 -10.96 15.10
C ASP A 224 -15.17 -12.42 15.16
N TYR A 225 -16.48 -12.62 15.14
CA TYR A 225 -17.12 -13.92 14.98
C TYR A 225 -18.28 -13.86 14.00
N VAL A 226 -18.24 -14.73 12.99
CA VAL A 226 -19.19 -14.70 11.88
C VAL A 226 -20.17 -15.86 11.96
N GLN A 227 -21.45 -15.57 11.74
CA GLN A 227 -22.48 -16.57 11.49
C GLN A 227 -23.08 -16.32 10.10
N SER A 228 -23.24 -17.39 9.32
CA SER A 228 -23.73 -17.32 7.94
C SER A 228 -24.87 -18.29 7.70
N TRP A 229 -25.81 -17.88 6.85
CA TRP A 229 -26.95 -18.71 6.42
C TRP A 229 -27.00 -18.74 4.90
N LYS A 230 -27.32 -19.91 4.34
CA LYS A 230 -27.69 -20.04 2.93
C LYS A 230 -28.99 -19.29 2.68
N VAL A 231 -29.15 -18.72 1.49
CA VAL A 231 -30.41 -18.10 1.06
C VAL A 231 -30.71 -18.46 -0.41
N PRO A 232 -31.97 -18.37 -0.87
CA PRO A 232 -32.30 -18.55 -2.28
C PRO A 232 -31.59 -17.54 -3.20
N SER A 233 -31.27 -17.97 -4.42
CA SER A 233 -30.49 -17.17 -5.39
C SER A 233 -31.27 -16.02 -6.06
N ASP A 234 -32.59 -15.96 -5.89
CA ASP A 234 -33.45 -14.83 -6.29
C ASP A 234 -33.52 -13.70 -5.26
N THR A 235 -32.99 -13.90 -4.05
CA THR A 235 -32.87 -12.82 -3.05
C THR A 235 -31.88 -11.73 -3.49
N ALA A 236 -31.82 -10.58 -2.80
CA ALA A 236 -30.85 -9.52 -3.10
C ALA A 236 -29.37 -9.88 -2.79
N SER A 237 -29.11 -11.09 -2.28
CA SER A 237 -27.78 -11.55 -1.91
C SER A 237 -26.85 -11.79 -3.12
N VAL A 238 -25.55 -11.76 -2.83
CA VAL A 238 -24.46 -12.04 -3.75
C VAL A 238 -23.90 -13.43 -3.44
N GLY A 239 -23.63 -14.20 -4.48
CA GLY A 239 -23.16 -15.57 -4.34
C GLY A 239 -22.67 -16.17 -5.65
N ILE A 240 -22.11 -17.37 -5.54
CA ILE A 240 -21.56 -18.10 -6.68
C ILE A 240 -22.68 -18.96 -7.29
N SER A 241 -23.32 -18.44 -8.34
CA SER A 241 -24.35 -19.14 -9.11
C SER A 241 -24.48 -18.55 -10.53
N LEU A 242 -25.24 -19.21 -11.41
CA LEU A 242 -25.57 -18.64 -12.72
C LEU A 242 -26.31 -17.29 -12.61
N ARG A 243 -27.26 -17.17 -11.67
CA ARG A 243 -27.97 -15.90 -11.40
C ARG A 243 -27.01 -14.85 -10.83
N GLY A 244 -26.09 -15.25 -9.96
CA GLY A 244 -25.05 -14.40 -9.41
C GLY A 244 -24.12 -13.84 -10.50
N ALA A 245 -23.65 -14.69 -11.41
CA ALA A 245 -22.82 -14.29 -12.54
C ALA A 245 -23.55 -13.32 -13.48
N ALA A 246 -24.82 -13.58 -13.79
CA ALA A 246 -25.65 -12.68 -14.60
C ALA A 246 -25.85 -11.31 -13.93
N ARG A 247 -26.11 -11.29 -12.61
CA ARG A 247 -26.22 -10.05 -11.83
C ARG A 247 -24.91 -9.28 -11.77
N LEU A 248 -23.78 -9.98 -11.64
CA LEU A 248 -22.46 -9.37 -11.66
C LEU A 248 -22.18 -8.71 -13.01
N ALA A 249 -22.42 -9.42 -14.11
CA ALA A 249 -22.26 -8.88 -15.47
C ALA A 249 -23.14 -7.64 -15.69
N LYS A 250 -24.40 -7.68 -15.26
CA LYS A 250 -25.29 -6.52 -15.27
C LYS A 250 -24.72 -5.38 -14.42
N GLY A 251 -24.27 -5.66 -13.20
CA GLY A 251 -23.66 -4.67 -12.31
C GLY A 251 -22.42 -3.99 -12.91
N VAL A 252 -21.59 -4.73 -13.64
CA VAL A 252 -20.45 -4.17 -14.38
C VAL A 252 -20.92 -3.22 -15.48
N MET A 253 -21.96 -3.58 -16.23
CA MET A 253 -22.53 -2.70 -17.26
C MET A 253 -23.15 -1.44 -16.66
N ASP A 254 -23.94 -1.58 -15.60
CA ASP A 254 -24.59 -0.46 -14.91
C ASP A 254 -23.55 0.51 -14.33
N TRP A 255 -22.47 -0.03 -13.75
CA TRP A 255 -21.37 0.79 -13.25
C TRP A 255 -20.61 1.50 -14.39
N ARG A 256 -20.32 0.82 -15.50
CA ARG A 256 -19.64 1.43 -16.65
C ARG A 256 -20.44 2.57 -17.27
N ARG A 257 -21.77 2.45 -17.32
CA ARG A 257 -22.65 3.46 -17.94
C ARG A 257 -23.00 4.60 -16.98
N ASN A 258 -23.37 4.27 -15.75
CA ASN A 258 -24.02 5.20 -14.83
C ASN A 258 -23.30 5.37 -13.48
N ARG A 259 -22.21 4.64 -13.23
CA ARG A 259 -21.51 4.60 -11.94
C ARG A 259 -22.40 4.19 -10.76
N GLN A 260 -23.35 3.29 -11.02
CA GLN A 260 -24.30 2.77 -10.03
C GLN A 260 -24.32 1.23 -10.04
N GLY A 261 -25.03 0.64 -9.07
CA GLY A 261 -25.34 -0.79 -9.04
C GLY A 261 -24.38 -1.61 -8.18
N LEU A 262 -24.37 -2.93 -8.38
CA LEU A 262 -23.69 -3.88 -7.49
C LEU A 262 -22.18 -3.63 -7.32
N MET A 263 -21.53 -2.96 -8.28
CA MET A 263 -20.10 -2.66 -8.20
C MET A 263 -19.77 -1.46 -7.30
N THR A 264 -20.77 -0.79 -6.73
CA THR A 264 -20.58 0.32 -5.78
C THR A 264 -20.85 -0.06 -4.33
N THR A 265 -20.99 -1.35 -4.01
CA THR A 265 -21.21 -1.83 -2.64
C THR A 265 -19.96 -2.51 -2.09
N THR A 266 -19.77 -2.39 -0.78
CA THR A 266 -18.82 -3.16 0.03
C THR A 266 -19.40 -4.51 0.47
N TYR A 267 -20.65 -4.81 0.11
CA TYR A 267 -21.46 -5.97 0.54
C TYR A 267 -21.81 -6.00 2.04
N ALA A 268 -21.01 -5.37 2.90
CA ALA A 268 -21.38 -5.01 4.26
C ALA A 268 -22.31 -3.79 4.22
N THR A 269 -23.63 -4.00 4.31
CA THR A 269 -24.63 -2.97 3.99
C THR A 269 -25.19 -2.26 5.21
N THR A 270 -25.14 -2.89 6.38
CA THR A 270 -25.83 -2.40 7.58
C THR A 270 -25.10 -2.90 8.82
N GLY A 271 -25.17 -2.15 9.92
CA GLY A 271 -24.62 -2.57 11.19
C GLY A 271 -25.40 -2.04 12.38
N ALA A 272 -25.04 -2.51 13.57
CA ALA A 272 -25.61 -2.06 14.83
C ALA A 272 -24.54 -2.02 15.91
N PHE A 273 -24.66 -1.11 16.86
CA PHE A 273 -23.81 -1.05 18.04
C PHE A 273 -24.63 -1.43 19.26
N LEU A 274 -24.13 -2.42 20.01
CA LEU A 274 -24.84 -3.01 21.15
C LEU A 274 -24.00 -2.89 22.42
N ARG A 275 -24.68 -2.74 23.55
CA ARG A 275 -24.08 -2.93 24.88
C ARG A 275 -24.30 -4.35 25.36
N SER A 276 -23.24 -5.07 25.71
CA SER A 276 -23.31 -6.43 26.27
C SER A 276 -24.14 -6.49 27.57
N SER A 277 -24.04 -5.46 28.41
CA SER A 277 -24.87 -5.26 29.60
C SER A 277 -25.32 -3.79 29.75
N PRO A 278 -26.36 -3.49 30.54
CA PRO A 278 -26.78 -2.11 30.83
C PRO A 278 -25.67 -1.24 31.45
N ASP A 279 -24.73 -1.85 32.17
CA ASP A 279 -23.65 -1.16 32.88
C ASP A 279 -22.50 -0.70 31.96
N GLN A 280 -22.49 -1.11 30.68
CA GLN A 280 -21.46 -0.66 29.76
C GLN A 280 -21.61 0.84 29.46
N PRO A 281 -20.55 1.65 29.63
CA PRO A 281 -20.63 3.11 29.45
C PRO A 281 -20.87 3.52 27.99
N ALA A 282 -20.57 2.63 27.05
CA ALA A 282 -20.79 2.80 25.61
C ALA A 282 -20.95 1.41 24.96
N PRO A 283 -21.47 1.31 23.73
CA PRO A 283 -21.49 0.04 23.00
C PRO A 283 -20.09 -0.59 22.94
N ASP A 284 -20.03 -1.87 23.23
CA ASP A 284 -18.83 -2.71 23.29
C ASP A 284 -18.89 -3.89 22.30
N LEU A 285 -20.02 -4.03 21.58
CA LEU A 285 -20.23 -4.98 20.52
C LEU A 285 -20.71 -4.26 19.25
N GLN A 286 -20.22 -4.67 18.08
CA GLN A 286 -20.69 -4.20 16.78
C GLN A 286 -21.18 -5.38 15.94
N LEU A 287 -22.34 -5.23 15.31
CA LEU A 287 -22.84 -6.15 14.30
C LEU A 287 -22.59 -5.58 12.91
N ILE A 288 -22.17 -6.43 11.97
CA ILE A 288 -22.01 -6.06 10.55
C ILE A 288 -22.75 -7.09 9.71
N PHE A 289 -23.80 -6.66 9.02
CA PHE A 289 -24.59 -7.49 8.14
C PHE A 289 -24.03 -7.44 6.72
N VAL A 290 -23.81 -8.63 6.15
CA VAL A 290 -23.23 -8.84 4.82
C VAL A 290 -24.20 -9.64 3.96
N ILE A 291 -24.47 -9.15 2.75
CA ILE A 291 -25.38 -9.81 1.80
C ILE A 291 -24.71 -10.95 1.01
N ALA A 292 -23.74 -11.64 1.61
CA ALA A 292 -22.99 -12.76 1.03
C ALA A 292 -22.56 -13.75 2.11
N ILE A 293 -22.10 -14.94 1.72
CA ILE A 293 -21.41 -15.87 2.63
C ILE A 293 -19.99 -15.36 2.84
N VAL A 294 -19.64 -15.09 4.10
CA VAL A 294 -18.28 -14.78 4.52
C VAL A 294 -17.82 -15.93 5.42
N ASP A 295 -16.96 -16.77 4.88
CA ASP A 295 -16.34 -17.88 5.61
C ASP A 295 -14.82 -17.77 5.46
N ASP A 296 -14.13 -17.74 6.59
CA ASP A 296 -12.67 -17.59 6.66
C ASP A 296 -12.18 -16.36 5.85
N HIS A 297 -12.78 -15.19 6.10
CA HIS A 297 -12.59 -13.95 5.31
C HIS A 297 -12.74 -14.13 3.79
N ALA A 298 -13.72 -14.96 3.39
CA ALA A 298 -13.97 -15.37 2.01
C ALA A 298 -12.83 -16.20 1.35
N ARG A 299 -11.86 -16.69 2.13
CA ARG A 299 -10.85 -17.67 1.67
C ARG A 299 -11.51 -19.02 1.36
N LYS A 300 -12.64 -19.33 2.02
CA LYS A 300 -13.46 -20.51 1.72
C LYS A 300 -14.63 -20.13 0.82
N ALA A 301 -14.53 -20.51 -0.45
CA ALA A 301 -15.59 -20.29 -1.43
C ALA A 301 -16.75 -21.28 -1.23
N HIS A 302 -17.98 -20.77 -1.35
CA HIS A 302 -19.19 -21.55 -1.21
C HIS A 302 -20.07 -21.41 -2.44
N LEU A 303 -20.53 -22.54 -2.99
CA LEU A 303 -21.56 -22.52 -4.04
C LEU A 303 -22.90 -22.02 -3.46
N GLY A 304 -23.64 -21.30 -4.29
CA GLY A 304 -24.92 -20.70 -3.93
C GLY A 304 -24.79 -19.32 -3.30
N HIS A 305 -25.87 -18.89 -2.66
CA HIS A 305 -26.04 -17.57 -2.08
C HIS A 305 -26.17 -17.66 -0.55
N GLY A 306 -25.88 -16.57 0.14
CA GLY A 306 -26.08 -16.48 1.58
C GLY A 306 -26.05 -15.07 2.10
N ILE A 307 -26.31 -14.95 3.39
CA ILE A 307 -26.15 -13.74 4.19
C ILE A 307 -25.29 -14.10 5.39
N SER A 308 -24.50 -13.14 5.86
CA SER A 308 -23.68 -13.28 7.06
C SER A 308 -23.91 -12.11 7.99
N CYS A 309 -23.77 -12.36 9.27
CA CYS A 309 -23.66 -11.32 10.26
C CYS A 309 -22.33 -11.54 10.98
N HIS A 310 -21.59 -10.47 11.22
CA HIS A 310 -20.41 -10.45 12.06
C HIS A 310 -20.80 -9.94 13.44
N VAL A 311 -20.07 -10.35 14.47
CA VAL A 311 -20.08 -9.69 15.77
C VAL A 311 -18.66 -9.41 16.22
N ASP A 312 -18.34 -8.13 16.39
CA ASP A 312 -17.03 -7.66 16.81
C ASP A 312 -17.05 -7.30 18.30
N LEU A 313 -16.05 -7.76 19.04
CA LEU A 313 -15.74 -7.22 20.36
C LEU A 313 -14.91 -5.94 20.21
N LEU A 314 -15.49 -4.79 20.58
CA LEU A 314 -14.92 -3.47 20.30
C LEU A 314 -13.85 -3.02 21.31
N ARG A 315 -13.89 -3.55 22.53
CA ARG A 315 -12.96 -3.16 23.61
C ARG A 315 -12.41 -4.40 24.32
N PRO A 316 -11.66 -5.26 23.61
CA PRO A 316 -11.06 -6.43 24.22
C PRO A 316 -10.03 -6.02 25.27
N ARG A 317 -9.89 -6.86 26.30
CA ARG A 317 -8.89 -6.72 27.37
C ARG A 317 -7.60 -7.45 27.04
N SER A 318 -7.68 -8.49 26.23
CA SER A 318 -6.51 -9.21 25.73
C SER A 318 -5.54 -8.24 25.03
N ARG A 319 -4.24 -8.48 25.23
CA ARG A 319 -3.15 -7.70 24.63
C ARG A 319 -2.13 -8.66 24.03
N GLY A 320 -1.91 -8.50 22.73
CA GLY A 320 -0.95 -9.24 21.96
C GLY A 320 0.38 -8.52 21.78
N GLU A 321 1.19 -9.03 20.86
CA GLU A 321 2.47 -8.48 20.47
C GLU A 321 2.81 -8.77 18.99
N VAL A 322 3.69 -7.93 18.44
CA VAL A 322 4.40 -8.12 17.18
C VAL A 322 5.89 -8.12 17.51
N THR A 323 6.55 -9.25 17.30
CA THR A 323 7.96 -9.48 17.63
C THR A 323 8.75 -9.94 16.42
N LEU A 324 10.07 -9.86 16.51
CA LEU A 324 10.98 -10.34 15.47
C LEU A 324 11.03 -11.87 15.44
N SER A 325 11.13 -12.44 14.24
CA SER A 325 11.46 -13.85 14.03
C SER A 325 12.96 -14.06 13.82
N SER A 326 13.64 -13.07 13.22
CA SER A 326 15.06 -13.08 12.94
C SER A 326 15.59 -11.64 12.71
N LYS A 327 16.88 -11.50 12.36
CA LYS A 327 17.48 -10.23 11.91
C LYS A 327 17.32 -9.94 10.42
N ASP A 328 16.82 -10.89 9.64
CA ASP A 328 16.52 -10.66 8.23
C ASP A 328 15.28 -9.77 8.12
N PRO A 329 15.39 -8.56 7.53
CA PRO A 329 14.24 -7.66 7.38
C PRO A 329 13.17 -8.20 6.41
N HIS A 330 13.47 -9.25 5.64
CA HIS A 330 12.51 -9.92 4.76
C HIS A 330 11.79 -11.10 5.44
N ALA A 331 12.22 -11.52 6.63
CA ALA A 331 11.55 -12.57 7.38
C ALA A 331 10.21 -12.05 7.93
N ALA A 332 9.17 -12.88 7.85
CA ALA A 332 7.87 -12.55 8.42
C ALA A 332 8.00 -12.32 9.94
N PRO A 333 7.40 -11.26 10.50
CA PRO A 333 7.39 -11.04 11.94
C PRO A 333 6.53 -12.09 12.65
N ARG A 334 6.76 -12.29 13.94
CA ARG A 334 5.89 -13.09 14.80
C ARG A 334 4.76 -12.19 15.29
N ILE A 335 3.53 -12.49 14.87
CA ILE A 335 2.33 -11.76 15.29
C ILE A 335 1.52 -12.70 16.18
N ASP A 336 1.29 -12.30 17.43
CA ASP A 336 0.47 -13.03 18.38
C ASP A 336 -0.55 -12.07 19.01
N PRO A 337 -1.79 -12.00 18.50
CA PRO A 337 -2.85 -11.15 19.05
C PRO A 337 -3.30 -11.57 20.45
N ARG A 338 -3.03 -12.82 20.86
CA ARG A 338 -3.44 -13.41 22.14
C ARG A 338 -4.95 -13.26 22.42
N PHE A 339 -5.78 -13.44 21.39
CA PHE A 339 -7.23 -13.41 21.54
C PHE A 339 -7.69 -14.35 22.66
N PHE A 340 -8.64 -13.87 23.47
CA PHE A 340 -9.19 -14.58 24.63
C PHE A 340 -8.19 -14.96 25.72
N ARG A 341 -7.01 -14.33 25.78
CA ARG A 341 -6.12 -14.46 26.94
C ARG A 341 -6.81 -13.98 28.21
N ASP A 342 -7.63 -12.95 28.10
CA ASP A 342 -8.60 -12.58 29.13
C ASP A 342 -9.93 -13.29 28.86
N ALA A 343 -10.38 -14.13 29.78
CA ALA A 343 -11.61 -14.92 29.63
C ALA A 343 -12.86 -14.05 29.42
N ARG A 344 -12.87 -12.81 29.95
CA ARG A 344 -14.00 -11.88 29.83
C ARG A 344 -14.28 -11.47 28.39
N ASP A 345 -13.27 -11.48 27.53
CA ASP A 345 -13.44 -11.16 26.11
C ASP A 345 -14.34 -12.20 25.43
N LEU A 346 -14.16 -13.47 25.77
CA LEU A 346 -14.95 -14.57 25.22
C LEU A 346 -16.38 -14.55 25.77
N GLU A 347 -16.53 -14.33 27.07
CA GLU A 347 -17.85 -14.18 27.71
C GLU A 347 -18.66 -13.05 27.05
N GLN A 348 -18.06 -11.89 26.81
CA GLN A 348 -18.73 -10.77 26.14
C GLN A 348 -19.07 -11.09 24.67
N LEU A 349 -18.16 -11.75 23.95
CA LEU A 349 -18.41 -12.12 22.56
C LEU A 349 -19.54 -13.16 22.44
N MET A 350 -19.66 -14.09 23.39
CA MET A 350 -20.77 -15.04 23.48
C MET A 350 -22.13 -14.33 23.64
N ILE A 351 -22.21 -13.26 24.44
CA ILE A 351 -23.43 -12.43 24.54
C ILE A 351 -23.79 -11.83 23.17
N GLY A 352 -22.79 -11.31 22.46
CA GLY A 352 -22.95 -10.78 21.12
C GLY A 352 -23.44 -11.83 20.12
N ALA A 353 -22.81 -13.01 20.12
CA ALA A 353 -23.16 -14.13 19.25
C ALA A 353 -24.62 -14.60 19.45
N ARG A 354 -25.10 -14.65 20.71
CA ARG A 354 -26.51 -14.99 20.99
C ARG A 354 -27.47 -13.97 20.41
N ARG A 355 -27.15 -12.67 20.51
CA ARG A 355 -27.99 -11.59 19.98
C ARG A 355 -27.97 -11.58 18.45
N GLN A 356 -26.79 -11.74 17.86
CA GLN A 356 -26.60 -11.91 16.42
C GLN A 356 -27.48 -13.06 15.90
N GLN A 357 -27.39 -14.25 16.50
CA GLN A 357 -28.20 -15.39 16.11
C GLN A 357 -29.70 -15.10 16.29
N ALA A 358 -30.12 -14.58 17.44
CA ALA A 358 -31.53 -14.25 17.69
C ALA A 358 -32.12 -13.25 16.67
N ILE A 359 -31.34 -12.26 16.23
CA ILE A 359 -31.75 -11.30 15.19
C ILE A 359 -31.90 -12.02 13.85
N MET A 360 -30.89 -12.78 13.45
CA MET A 360 -30.86 -13.48 12.16
C MET A 360 -31.90 -14.59 12.07
N GLU A 361 -32.30 -15.18 13.20
CA GLU A 361 -33.34 -16.20 13.28
C GLU A 361 -34.75 -15.64 13.59
N SER A 362 -34.90 -14.31 13.59
CA SER A 362 -36.19 -13.65 13.80
C SER A 362 -37.12 -13.78 12.58
N ARG A 363 -38.42 -13.56 12.81
CA ARG A 363 -39.48 -13.66 11.79
C ARG A 363 -39.22 -12.83 10.53
N ALA A 364 -38.46 -11.75 10.63
CA ALA A 364 -38.11 -10.90 9.49
C ALA A 364 -37.28 -11.64 8.42
N PHE A 365 -36.56 -12.69 8.81
CA PHE A 365 -35.70 -13.47 7.92
C PHE A 365 -36.33 -14.78 7.44
N ASP A 366 -37.49 -15.21 7.98
CA ASP A 366 -38.07 -16.54 7.67
C ASP A 366 -38.37 -16.74 6.17
N GLY A 367 -38.65 -15.67 5.42
CA GLY A 367 -38.88 -15.73 3.98
C GLY A 367 -37.63 -15.95 3.12
N VAL A 368 -36.43 -15.78 3.69
CA VAL A 368 -35.16 -15.83 2.93
C VAL A 368 -34.08 -16.70 3.56
N ARG A 369 -34.11 -16.90 4.88
CA ARG A 369 -33.12 -17.66 5.64
C ARG A 369 -33.27 -19.15 5.38
N GLY A 370 -32.23 -19.74 4.80
CA GLY A 370 -32.04 -21.17 4.73
C GLY A 370 -31.17 -21.70 5.87
N LYS A 371 -30.45 -22.79 5.61
CA LYS A 371 -29.62 -23.47 6.63
C LYS A 371 -28.43 -22.61 7.04
N MET A 372 -28.16 -22.58 8.35
CA MET A 372 -26.92 -22.04 8.90
C MET A 372 -25.73 -22.87 8.38
N LEU A 373 -24.63 -22.21 8.04
CA LEU A 373 -23.47 -22.86 7.43
C LEU A 373 -22.75 -23.79 8.42
N TYR A 374 -22.50 -23.29 9.62
CA TYR A 374 -21.99 -24.05 10.76
C TYR A 374 -23.06 -24.02 11.85
N ALA A 375 -23.83 -25.11 11.94
CA ALA A 375 -24.94 -25.16 12.88
C ALA A 375 -24.41 -25.19 14.32
N VAL A 376 -24.79 -24.18 15.10
CA VAL A 376 -24.50 -24.09 16.52
C VAL A 376 -25.74 -23.63 17.26
N ASN A 377 -26.05 -24.28 18.38
CA ASN A 377 -27.14 -23.86 19.23
C ASN A 377 -26.65 -22.73 20.15
N ALA A 378 -27.11 -21.50 19.92
CA ALA A 378 -26.76 -20.35 20.77
C ALA A 378 -27.12 -20.52 22.26
N ARG A 379 -27.93 -21.52 22.65
CA ARG A 379 -28.27 -21.82 24.05
C ARG A 379 -27.35 -22.86 24.70
N ASP A 380 -26.50 -23.50 23.91
CA ASP A 380 -25.50 -24.45 24.38
C ASP A 380 -24.16 -23.71 24.55
N ASP A 381 -23.82 -23.40 25.79
CA ASP A 381 -22.67 -22.57 26.14
C ASP A 381 -21.35 -23.22 25.71
N GLU A 382 -21.21 -24.53 25.91
CA GLU A 382 -20.01 -25.28 25.54
C GLU A 382 -19.84 -25.35 24.03
N ALA A 383 -20.92 -25.65 23.29
CA ALA A 383 -20.88 -25.68 21.83
C ALA A 383 -20.57 -24.30 21.23
N LEU A 384 -21.21 -23.23 21.74
CA LEU A 384 -20.96 -21.87 21.27
C LEU A 384 -19.54 -21.41 21.61
N HIS A 385 -19.06 -21.71 22.81
CA HIS A 385 -17.69 -21.42 23.23
C HIS A 385 -16.65 -22.09 22.32
N ALA A 386 -16.82 -23.39 22.05
CA ALA A 386 -15.95 -24.14 21.16
C ALA A 386 -15.96 -23.58 19.72
N ASP A 387 -17.14 -23.24 19.21
CA ASP A 387 -17.31 -22.70 17.85
C ASP A 387 -16.69 -21.30 17.70
N ILE A 388 -16.87 -20.42 18.69
CA ILE A 388 -16.20 -19.11 18.71
C ILE A 388 -14.68 -19.29 18.76
N ARG A 389 -14.14 -20.15 19.63
CA ARG A 389 -12.69 -20.38 19.66
C ARG A 389 -12.14 -20.98 18.36
N GLY A 390 -12.91 -21.80 17.66
CA GLY A 390 -12.50 -22.42 16.41
C GLY A 390 -12.56 -21.49 15.20
N ARG A 391 -13.32 -20.38 15.27
CA ARG A 391 -13.63 -19.54 14.10
C ARG A 391 -13.51 -18.04 14.29
N ALA A 392 -13.30 -17.56 15.51
CA ALA A 392 -13.06 -16.14 15.74
C ALA A 392 -11.68 -15.76 15.19
N ASP A 393 -11.60 -14.57 14.61
CA ASP A 393 -10.40 -14.07 13.95
C ASP A 393 -10.35 -12.54 14.03
N THR A 394 -9.32 -11.94 13.43
CA THR A 394 -9.16 -10.50 13.28
C THR A 394 -10.26 -9.86 12.44
N GLN A 395 -10.68 -8.64 12.81
CA GLN A 395 -11.45 -7.75 11.93
C GLN A 395 -10.56 -6.78 11.12
N TYR A 396 -9.27 -7.06 11.05
CA TYR A 396 -8.24 -6.21 10.43
C TYR A 396 -8.18 -4.79 11.02
N HIS A 397 -8.35 -4.67 12.33
CA HIS A 397 -8.24 -3.41 13.07
C HIS A 397 -7.06 -3.40 14.07
N PRO A 398 -5.84 -3.84 13.69
CA PRO A 398 -4.70 -3.86 14.60
C PRO A 398 -4.23 -2.44 14.96
N VAL A 399 -4.00 -2.20 16.25
CA VAL A 399 -3.53 -0.92 16.80
C VAL A 399 -2.56 -1.14 17.97
N GLY A 400 -1.91 -0.06 18.42
CA GLY A 400 -1.30 0.02 19.75
C GLY A 400 0.15 -0.43 19.91
N THR A 401 0.79 -0.93 18.84
CA THR A 401 2.18 -1.44 18.86
C THR A 401 3.28 -0.38 19.04
N CYS A 402 2.94 0.90 18.89
CA CYS A 402 3.80 2.04 19.22
C CYS A 402 3.03 3.04 20.09
N LYS A 403 2.34 2.54 21.11
CA LYS A 403 1.41 3.29 21.97
C LYS A 403 1.91 4.68 22.35
N MET A 404 1.05 5.68 22.14
CA MET A 404 1.21 7.03 22.65
C MET A 404 1.00 7.09 24.18
N GLY A 405 1.84 7.83 24.88
CA GLY A 405 1.71 8.02 26.33
C GLY A 405 2.70 9.06 26.89
N PRO A 406 2.51 9.46 28.16
CA PRO A 406 3.44 10.36 28.82
C PRO A 406 4.81 9.69 28.99
N ALA A 407 5.87 10.47 29.11
CA ALA A 407 7.23 9.95 29.34
C ALA A 407 7.36 9.15 30.66
N THR A 408 6.40 9.29 31.57
CA THR A 408 6.31 8.50 32.81
C THR A 408 5.73 7.10 32.61
N ASP A 409 5.11 6.81 31.46
CA ASP A 409 4.66 5.46 31.10
C ASP A 409 5.84 4.71 30.44
N PRO A 410 6.44 3.70 31.11
CA PRO A 410 7.61 2.99 30.60
C PRO A 410 7.32 2.17 29.34
N MET A 411 6.05 1.97 28.99
CA MET A 411 5.61 1.26 27.79
C MET A 411 5.18 2.21 26.66
N ALA A 412 5.20 3.52 26.88
CA ALA A 412 4.92 4.49 25.82
C ALA A 412 6.08 4.55 24.83
N VAL A 413 5.76 4.54 23.53
CA VAL A 413 6.74 4.64 22.44
C VAL A 413 6.80 6.06 21.89
N VAL A 414 5.66 6.74 21.84
CA VAL A 414 5.57 8.12 21.34
C VAL A 414 4.88 9.06 22.33
N ASP A 415 5.20 10.35 22.23
CA ASP A 415 4.56 11.41 23.02
C ASP A 415 3.24 11.93 22.41
N ALA A 416 2.63 12.93 23.03
CA ALA A 416 1.37 13.52 22.59
C ALA A 416 1.41 14.20 21.20
N GLN A 417 2.61 14.42 20.64
CA GLN A 417 2.83 14.92 19.28
C GLN A 417 3.42 13.84 18.36
N LEU A 418 3.28 12.58 18.77
CA LEU A 418 3.71 11.37 18.08
C LEU A 418 5.23 11.30 17.84
N ARG A 419 6.01 12.05 18.60
CA ARG A 419 7.47 12.00 18.58
C ARG A 419 7.92 10.78 19.35
N VAL A 420 8.84 10.02 18.78
CA VAL A 420 9.42 8.84 19.44
C VAL A 420 10.19 9.29 20.67
N HIS A 421 9.88 8.68 21.82
CA HIS A 421 10.55 9.03 23.07
C HIS A 421 12.06 8.77 22.96
N GLY A 422 12.85 9.74 23.41
CA GLY A 422 14.32 9.68 23.40
C GLY A 422 14.99 9.71 22.03
N VAL A 423 14.25 9.89 20.93
CA VAL A 423 14.80 9.98 19.57
C VAL A 423 14.32 11.26 18.88
N GLN A 424 15.27 12.12 18.52
CA GLN A 424 14.97 13.39 17.86
C GLN A 424 14.66 13.19 16.38
N GLY A 425 13.75 14.01 15.83
CA GLY A 425 13.45 14.01 14.40
C GLY A 425 12.66 12.79 13.90
N LEU A 426 12.16 11.92 14.79
CA LEU A 426 11.42 10.73 14.43
C LEU A 426 9.99 10.75 14.99
N ARG A 427 9.02 10.38 14.17
CA ARG A 427 7.61 10.19 14.54
C ARG A 427 7.07 8.88 14.00
N VAL A 428 6.08 8.31 14.68
CA VAL A 428 5.25 7.22 14.16
C VAL A 428 3.85 7.78 13.91
N VAL A 429 3.31 7.61 12.71
CA VAL A 429 2.04 8.23 12.31
C VAL A 429 1.18 7.20 11.59
N ASP A 430 0.54 6.34 12.37
CA ASP A 430 -0.40 5.31 11.91
C ASP A 430 -1.24 4.82 13.12
N ALA A 431 -1.96 3.71 12.95
CA ALA A 431 -2.81 3.16 14.01
C ALA A 431 -2.03 2.57 15.21
N SER A 432 -0.74 2.27 15.06
CA SER A 432 0.08 1.72 16.14
C SER A 432 0.21 2.67 17.34
N VAL A 433 -0.01 3.97 17.14
CA VAL A 433 0.10 4.96 18.23
C VAL A 433 -1.12 5.02 19.14
N MET A 434 -2.24 4.42 18.75
CA MET A 434 -3.45 4.45 19.56
C MET A 434 -3.22 3.72 20.90
N PRO A 435 -3.33 4.39 22.06
CA PRO A 435 -3.09 3.73 23.34
C PRO A 435 -4.12 2.64 23.65
N THR A 436 -5.36 2.87 23.25
CA THR A 436 -6.48 1.96 23.38
C THR A 436 -7.24 1.90 22.07
N LEU A 437 -7.74 0.71 21.74
CA LEU A 437 -8.60 0.51 20.58
C LEU A 437 -9.88 1.34 20.67
N VAL A 438 -10.27 1.95 19.55
CA VAL A 438 -11.48 2.77 19.44
C VAL A 438 -12.72 1.90 19.21
N GLY A 439 -13.89 2.38 19.62
CA GLY A 439 -15.15 1.69 19.35
C GLY A 439 -15.62 1.88 17.91
N GLY A 440 -15.07 1.10 16.97
CA GLY A 440 -15.45 1.08 15.56
C GLY A 440 -14.24 0.90 14.62
N ASN A 441 -14.50 0.85 13.30
CA ASN A 441 -13.45 0.60 12.30
C ASN A 441 -12.32 1.64 12.35
N THR A 442 -11.07 1.18 12.21
CA THR A 442 -9.87 1.99 12.50
C THR A 442 -9.38 2.87 11.33
N ASN A 443 -10.01 2.82 10.17
CA ASN A 443 -9.60 3.65 9.02
C ASN A 443 -9.74 5.16 9.29
N ALA A 444 -10.94 5.59 9.67
CA ALA A 444 -11.23 7.01 9.97
C ALA A 444 -10.33 7.60 11.08
N PRO A 445 -10.15 6.95 12.26
CA PRO A 445 -9.25 7.48 13.27
C PRO A 445 -7.79 7.49 12.84
N THR A 446 -7.35 6.55 11.99
CA THR A 446 -5.98 6.55 11.43
C THR A 446 -5.76 7.75 10.50
N ILE A 447 -6.72 8.06 9.63
CA ILE A 447 -6.69 9.26 8.78
C ILE A 447 -6.63 10.52 9.64
N MET A 448 -7.47 10.60 10.70
CA MET A 448 -7.47 11.74 11.62
C MET A 448 -6.10 11.92 12.31
N ILE A 449 -5.48 10.83 12.78
CA ILE A 449 -4.12 10.85 13.35
C ILE A 449 -3.12 11.42 12.35
N ALA A 450 -3.18 10.98 11.08
CA ALA A 450 -2.29 11.44 10.03
C ALA A 450 -2.48 12.94 9.70
N GLU A 451 -3.72 13.41 9.57
CA GLU A 451 -4.03 14.82 9.35
C GLU A 451 -3.51 15.70 10.50
N ARG A 452 -3.73 15.27 11.75
CA ARG A 452 -3.23 16.02 12.92
C ARG A 452 -1.71 16.07 12.96
N ALA A 453 -1.04 14.97 12.64
CA ALA A 453 0.41 14.92 12.56
C ALA A 453 0.96 15.82 11.44
N ALA A 454 0.29 15.87 10.29
CA ALA A 454 0.68 16.72 9.17
C ALA A 454 0.66 18.21 9.55
N ASP A 455 -0.33 18.66 10.32
CA ASP A 455 -0.38 20.05 10.80
C ASP A 455 0.79 20.37 11.74
N TRP A 456 1.15 19.48 12.67
CA TRP A 456 2.34 19.66 13.52
C TRP A 456 3.64 19.70 12.72
N ILE A 457 3.79 18.83 11.71
CA ILE A 457 4.97 18.78 10.85
C ILE A 457 5.09 20.07 10.01
N ARG A 458 3.96 20.65 9.59
CA ARG A 458 3.91 21.91 8.85
C ARG A 458 4.05 23.15 9.73
N GLY A 459 4.18 22.99 11.05
CA GLY A 459 4.27 24.11 11.99
C GLY A 459 2.99 24.91 12.13
N LYS A 460 1.84 24.34 11.78
CA LYS A 460 0.54 24.99 12.02
C LYS A 460 0.18 24.85 13.50
N ALA A 461 -0.28 25.95 14.10
CA ALA A 461 -0.77 25.93 15.47
C ALA A 461 -2.04 25.08 15.60
N ALA A 462 -2.21 24.50 16.78
CA ALA A 462 -3.23 23.52 17.14
C ALA A 462 -4.67 24.00 16.97
#